data_AF-A0A0J8VEM1-F1
#
_entry.id   AF-A0A0J8VEM1-F1
#
_cell.length_a   1.000
_cell.length_b   1.000
_cell.length_c   1.000
_cell.angle_alpha   90.00
_cell.angle_beta   90.00
_cell.angle_gamma   90.00
#
_symmetry.space_group_name_H-M   'P 1'
#
loop_
_entity.id
_entity.type
_entity.pdbx_description
1 polymer ?
#
loop_
_entity_poly.entity_id
_entity_poly.type
_entity_poly.pdbx_seq_one_letter_code
_entity_poly.pdbx_strand_id
1 'polypeptide(L)'
;MIFSFEILIYDEKKRTADSIAISIICDVGRTGVVVKEKEDGMYASVAIEGESFIKSAFDIIDDINTVDGLTCVMVNSLDDN
;
A
#
# COMPACT_ATOMS: atom_id res chain seq x y z
N MET A 1 11.34 11.34 -10.78
CA MET A 1 10.85 10.23 -11.63
C MET A 1 9.61 9.68 -10.96
N ILE A 2 8.56 9.35 -11.72
CA ILE A 2 7.34 8.76 -11.13
C ILE A 2 7.48 7.25 -11.16
N PHE A 3 7.20 6.62 -10.02
CA PHE A 3 7.17 5.19 -9.83
C PHE A 3 5.76 4.76 -9.46
N SER A 4 5.36 3.57 -9.88
CA SER A 4 4.12 2.94 -9.45
C SER A 4 4.36 1.50 -9.07
N PHE A 5 3.69 1.05 -8.01
CA PHE A 5 3.74 -0.32 -7.54
C PHE A 5 2.46 -0.68 -6.78
N GLU A 6 2.25 -1.97 -6.57
CA GLU A 6 1.15 -2.50 -5.77
C GLU A 6 1.66 -3.14 -4.48
N ILE A 7 0.86 -3.00 -3.44
CA ILE A 7 1.10 -3.57 -2.13
C ILE A 7 -0.11 -4.43 -1.78
N LEU A 8 0.12 -5.68 -1.38
CA LEU A 8 -0.91 -6.52 -0.78
C LEU A 8 -1.05 -6.13 0.70
N ILE A 9 -2.27 -5.86 1.13
CA ILE A 9 -2.62 -5.50 2.50
C ILE A 9 -3.39 -6.65 3.12
N TYR A 10 -2.92 -7.09 4.28
CA TYR A 10 -3.66 -7.91 5.21
C TYR A 10 -4.20 -7.04 6.34
N ASP A 11 -5.48 -7.17 6.65
CA ASP A 11 -6.12 -6.45 7.76
C ASP A 11 -6.77 -7.40 8.74
N GLU A 12 -6.23 -7.46 9.95
CA GLU A 12 -6.75 -8.29 11.04
C GLU A 12 -8.15 -7.86 11.49
N LYS A 13 -8.49 -6.59 11.28
CA LYS A 13 -9.77 -6.00 11.68
C LYS A 13 -10.89 -6.17 10.65
N LYS A 14 -10.57 -6.73 9.46
CA LYS A 14 -11.52 -6.97 8.36
C LYS A 14 -12.29 -5.71 7.94
N ARG A 15 -11.61 -4.58 7.88
CA ARG A 15 -12.13 -3.30 7.38
C ARG A 15 -12.37 -3.37 5.88
N THR A 16 -13.23 -2.49 5.38
CA THR A 16 -13.45 -2.27 3.95
C THR A 16 -12.26 -1.53 3.33
N ALA A 17 -12.11 -1.60 2.00
CA ALA A 17 -11.08 -0.85 1.26
C ALA A 17 -11.10 0.65 1.61
N ASP A 18 -12.28 1.27 1.66
CA ASP A 18 -12.45 2.68 2.03
C ASP A 18 -11.97 2.96 3.46
N SER A 19 -12.29 2.08 4.41
CA SER A 19 -11.87 2.24 5.80
C SER A 19 -10.36 2.06 5.98
N ILE A 20 -9.73 1.16 5.21
CA ILE A 20 -8.27 1.01 5.17
C ILE A 20 -7.64 2.28 4.59
N ALA A 21 -8.15 2.79 3.46
CA ALA A 21 -7.64 4.02 2.85
C ALA A 21 -7.73 5.21 3.82
N ILE A 22 -8.85 5.36 4.52
CA ILE A 22 -9.02 6.39 5.57
C ILE A 22 -8.00 6.20 6.68
N SER A 23 -7.77 4.97 7.16
CA SER A 23 -6.80 4.71 8.23
C SER A 23 -5.38 5.11 7.80
N ILE A 24 -4.97 4.75 6.58
CA ILE A 24 -3.65 5.13 6.03
C ILE A 24 -3.52 6.66 5.94
N ILE A 25 -4.55 7.37 5.48
CA ILE A 25 -4.51 8.83 5.38
C ILE A 25 -4.48 9.48 6.77
N CYS A 26 -5.33 9.03 7.70
CA CYS A 26 -5.48 9.65 9.00
C CYS A 26 -4.32 9.34 9.97
N ASP A 27 -3.80 8.12 9.94
CA ASP A 27 -2.83 7.66 10.93
C ASP A 27 -1.39 8.00 10.50
N VAL A 28 -1.09 7.97 9.19
CA VAL A 28 0.27 8.21 8.66
C VAL A 28 0.37 9.34 7.63
N GLY A 29 -0.73 10.01 7.31
CA GLY A 29 -0.72 11.19 6.44
C GLY A 29 -0.38 10.88 4.97
N ARG A 30 -0.40 9.61 4.55
CA ARG A 30 -0.02 9.21 3.19
C ARG A 30 -1.16 9.45 2.20
N THR A 31 -0.95 10.42 1.32
CA THR A 31 -1.81 10.70 0.17
C THR A 31 -1.30 10.02 -1.10
N GLY A 32 -2.18 9.70 -2.05
CA GLY A 32 -1.78 9.05 -3.31
C GLY A 32 -1.74 7.52 -3.25
N VAL A 33 -2.31 6.95 -2.19
CA VAL A 33 -2.59 5.51 -2.06
C VAL A 33 -4.05 5.26 -2.43
N VAL A 34 -4.29 4.33 -3.35
CA VAL A 34 -5.65 3.90 -3.72
C VAL A 34 -5.81 2.46 -3.25
N VAL A 35 -6.70 2.23 -2.28
CA VAL A 35 -6.99 0.88 -1.77
C VAL A 35 -8.17 0.29 -2.54
N LYS A 36 -8.05 -0.96 -2.97
CA LYS A 36 -9.10 -1.71 -3.66
C LYS A 36 -9.11 -3.16 -3.21
N GLU A 37 -10.31 -3.72 -3.11
CA GLU A 37 -10.49 -5.16 -2.98
C GLU A 37 -10.41 -5.81 -4.38
N LYS A 38 -9.60 -6.86 -4.50
CA LYS A 38 -9.48 -7.75 -5.66
C LYS A 38 -9.92 -9.16 -5.25
N GLU A 39 -10.04 -10.06 -6.23
CA GLU A 39 -10.51 -11.44 -5.98
C GLU A 39 -9.68 -12.19 -4.91
N ASP A 40 -8.40 -11.85 -4.78
CA ASP A 40 -7.42 -12.51 -3.94
C ASP A 40 -6.98 -11.71 -2.70
N GLY A 41 -7.51 -10.48 -2.51
CA GLY A 41 -7.22 -9.71 -1.30
C GLY A 41 -7.39 -8.20 -1.43
N MET A 42 -6.92 -7.47 -0.42
CA MET A 42 -6.90 -6.01 -0.41
C MET A 42 -5.58 -5.50 -0.95
N TYR A 43 -5.61 -4.58 -1.91
CA TYR A 43 -4.44 -4.03 -2.56
C TYR A 43 -4.40 -2.52 -2.44
N ALA A 44 -3.22 -1.97 -2.20
CA ALA A 44 -2.92 -0.56 -2.35
C ALA A 44 -2.11 -0.34 -3.63
N SER A 45 -2.67 0.38 -4.58
CA SER A 45 -1.93 0.92 -5.72
C SER A 45 -1.34 2.26 -5.32
N VAL A 46 -0.02 2.42 -5.49
CA VAL A 46 0.70 3.63 -5.08
C VAL A 46 1.41 4.24 -6.28
N ALA A 47 1.29 5.55 -6.43
CA ALA A 47 2.04 6.35 -7.40
C ALA A 47 2.79 7.46 -6.65
N ILE A 48 4.12 7.47 -6.74
CA ILE A 48 4.97 8.40 -5.99
C ILE A 48 6.06 8.98 -6.89
N GLU A 49 6.36 10.26 -6.68
CA GLU A 49 7.55 10.89 -7.21
C GLU A 49 8.72 10.69 -6.24
N GLY A 50 9.84 10.19 -6.75
CA GLY A 50 11.02 9.97 -5.93
C GLY A 50 12.32 9.88 -6.72
N GLU A 51 13.41 9.75 -5.98
CA GLU A 51 14.76 9.53 -6.51
C GLU A 51 15.09 8.04 -6.68
N SER A 52 14.50 7.18 -5.85
CA SER A 52 14.72 5.73 -5.86
C SER A 52 13.42 4.97 -5.62
N PHE A 53 13.10 4.04 -6.52
CA PHE A 53 11.96 3.13 -6.40
C PHE A 53 11.99 2.38 -5.07
N ILE A 54 13.10 1.68 -4.82
CA ILE A 54 13.25 0.77 -3.67
C ILE A 54 13.07 1.53 -2.36
N LYS A 55 13.76 2.67 -2.21
CA LYS A 55 13.67 3.46 -0.99
C LYS A 55 12.24 3.97 -0.76
N SER A 56 11.64 4.58 -1.77
CA SER A 56 10.29 5.15 -1.67
C SER A 56 9.25 4.06 -1.35
N ALA A 57 9.42 2.87 -1.90
CA ALA A 57 8.51 1.77 -1.71
C ALA A 57 8.62 1.12 -0.32
N PHE A 58 9.83 0.99 0.23
CA PHE A 58 10.02 0.57 1.62
C PHE A 58 9.49 1.60 2.63
N ASP A 59 9.74 2.89 2.41
CA ASP A 59 9.24 3.95 3.30
C ASP A 59 7.70 3.89 3.42
N ILE A 60 6.99 3.64 2.31
CA ILE A 60 5.52 3.53 2.30
C ILE A 60 5.04 2.24 3.00
N ILE A 61 5.74 1.13 2.82
CA ILE A 61 5.42 -0.14 3.48
C ILE A 61 5.58 0.00 5.00
N ASP A 62 6.69 0.59 5.43
CA ASP A 62 6.94 0.83 6.85
C ASP A 62 5.86 1.73 7.46
N ASP A 63 5.48 2.81 6.77
CA ASP A 63 4.38 3.67 7.21
C ASP A 63 3.06 2.87 7.35
N ILE A 64 2.65 2.13 6.31
CA ILE A 64 1.40 1.34 6.35
C ILE A 64 1.42 0.31 7.48
N ASN A 65 2.56 -0.32 7.75
CA ASN A 65 2.72 -1.29 8.85
C ASN A 65 2.62 -0.66 10.25
N THR A 66 2.68 0.66 10.39
CA THR A 66 2.39 1.34 11.67
C THR A 66 0.90 1.52 11.94
N VAL A 67 0.04 1.35 10.92
CA VAL A 67 -1.41 1.45 11.08
C VAL A 67 -1.93 0.21 11.80
N ASP A 68 -2.62 0.43 12.92
CA ASP A 68 -3.04 -0.66 13.82
C ASP A 68 -3.90 -1.72 13.10
N GLY A 69 -3.44 -2.97 13.13
CA GLY A 69 -4.06 -4.14 12.51
C GLY A 69 -3.74 -4.34 11.02
N LEU A 70 -2.90 -3.49 10.41
CA LEU A 70 -2.44 -3.67 9.03
C LEU A 70 -1.08 -4.35 8.98
N THR A 71 -0.91 -5.25 8.00
CA THR A 71 0.39 -5.78 7.59
C THR A 71 0.42 -5.80 6.08
N CYS A 72 1.53 -5.37 5.48
CA CYS A 72 1.61 -5.21 4.05
C CYS A 72 2.90 -5.76 3.45
N VAL A 73 2.82 -6.20 2.19
CA VAL A 73 3.94 -6.77 1.44
C VAL A 73 3.91 -6.22 0.02
N MET A 74 5.08 -5.84 -0.50
CA MET A 74 5.21 -5.41 -1.90
C MET A 74 4.90 -6.55 -2.85
N VAL A 75 4.07 -6.29 -3.84
CA VAL A 75 3.78 -7.24 -4.90
C VAL A 75 4.67 -6.88 -6.06
N ASN A 76 5.72 -7.68 -6.26
CA ASN A 76 6.44 -7.64 -7.52
C ASN A 76 5.56 -8.31 -8.58
N SER A 77 4.99 -7.51 -9.48
CA SER A 77 4.63 -8.00 -10.80
C SER A 77 5.93 -8.20 -11.58
N LEU A 78 6.71 -9.22 -11.19
CA LEU A 78 7.60 -9.86 -12.14
C LEU A 78 6.64 -10.59 -13.08
N ASP A 79 6.35 -9.97 -14.22
CA ASP A 79 5.83 -10.73 -15.36
C ASP A 79 6.86 -11.84 -15.63
N ASP A 80 6.57 -13.04 -15.14
CA ASP A 80 7.19 -14.27 -15.61
C ASP A 80 6.77 -14.42 -17.08
N ASN A 81 7.58 -13.86 -17.99
CA ASN A 81 7.65 -14.33 -19.37
C ASN A 81 8.51 -15.59 -19.43
#